data_AF-F3PP85-F1
#
_entry.id   AF-F3PP85-F1
#
_cell.length_a   1.000
_cell.length_b   1.000
_cell.length_c   1.000
_cell.angle_alpha   90.00
_cell.angle_beta   90.00
_cell.angle_gamma   90.00
#
_symmetry.space_group_name_H-M   'P 1'
#
loop_
_entity.id
_entity.type
_entity.pdbx_description
1 polymer ?
#
loop_
_entity_poly.entity_id
_entity_poly.type
_entity_poly.pdbx_seq_one_letter_code
_entity_poly.pdbx_strand_id
1 'polypeptide(L)' 'MVRTLLFVPALTLGTATFGGTHGFEGWGHTDVAEATRMVDMCLDAGLN' A
#
# COMPACT_ATOMS: atom_id res chain seq x y z
N MET A 1 -8.83 -18.08 -0.26
CA MET A 1 -9.79 -17.59 0.77
C MET A 1 -9.28 -18.02 2.13
N VAL A 2 -8.54 -17.16 2.82
CA VAL A 2 -7.97 -17.45 4.15
C VAL A 2 -9.05 -17.25 5.20
N ARG A 3 -9.17 -18.21 6.12
CA ARG A 3 -10.23 -18.33 7.12
C ARG A 3 -9.96 -17.41 8.33
N THR A 4 -10.16 -16.11 8.15
CA THR A 4 -10.34 -15.15 9.25
C THR A 4 -11.78 -14.62 9.22
N LEU A 5 -12.23 -13.92 10.26
CA LEU A 5 -13.54 -13.24 10.27
C LEU A 5 -13.58 -12.01 9.33
N LEU A 6 -12.48 -11.73 8.63
CA LEU A 6 -12.36 -10.65 7.67
C LEU A 6 -12.30 -11.23 6.25
N PHE A 7 -13.08 -10.62 5.37
CA PHE A 7 -12.92 -10.78 3.93
C PHE A 7 -11.85 -9.80 3.48
N VAL A 8 -10.82 -10.32 2.82
CA VAL A 8 -9.71 -9.52 2.30
C VAL A 8 -9.55 -9.76 0.81
N PRO A 9 -9.15 -8.75 0.04
CA PRO A 9 -8.86 -8.90 -1.38
C PRO A 9 -7.72 -9.91 -1.61
N ALA A 10 -7.68 -10.50 -2.81
CA ALA A 10 -6.61 -11.42 -3.19
C ALA A 10 -5.26 -10.70 -3.40
N LEU A 11 -5.29 -9.38 -3.62
CA LEU A 11 -4.12 -8.52 -3.79
C LEU A 11 -4.01 -7.56 -2.61
N THR A 12 -2.80 -7.02 -2.39
CA THR A 12 -2.53 -6.05 -1.34
C THR A 12 -1.63 -4.95 -1.90
N LEU A 13 -1.87 -3.71 -1.47
CA LEU A 13 -0.97 -2.60 -1.76
C LEU A 13 0.29 -2.71 -0.90
N GLY A 14 1.44 -2.91 -1.55
CA GLY A 14 2.74 -2.82 -0.88
C GLY A 14 3.17 -1.36 -0.69
N THR A 15 3.62 -1.00 0.50
CA THR A 15 3.99 0.40 0.86
C THR A 15 5.47 0.57 1.18
N ALA A 16 6.33 -0.36 0.77
CA ALA A 16 7.75 -0.36 1.11
C ALA A 16 8.52 0.85 0.54
N THR A 17 7.99 1.50 -0.52
CA THR A 17 8.58 2.68 -1.14
C THR A 17 8.20 3.99 -0.45
N PHE A 18 7.27 3.95 0.50
CA PHE A 18 6.74 5.16 1.14
C PHE A 18 7.77 5.73 2.11
N GLY A 19 8.09 7.00 1.96
CA GLY A 19 8.98 7.74 2.85
C GLY A 19 10.46 7.38 2.77
N GLY A 20 10.87 6.17 2.40
CA GLY A 20 12.26 5.84 2.04
C GLY A 20 13.33 6.19 3.07
N THR A 21 13.07 5.99 4.37
CA THR A 21 13.99 6.30 5.48
C THR A 21 14.15 5.11 6.42
N HIS A 22 15.09 5.18 7.37
CA HIS A 22 15.29 4.17 8.42
C HIS A 22 15.68 2.78 7.87
N GLY A 23 16.51 2.74 6.83
CA GLY A 23 16.97 1.50 6.20
C GLY A 23 16.14 1.07 4.97
N PHE A 24 15.21 1.92 4.52
CA PHE A 24 14.39 1.69 3.32
C PHE A 24 14.79 2.59 2.14
N GLU A 25 15.92 3.28 2.20
CA GLU A 25 16.37 4.23 1.18
C GLU A 25 16.49 3.58 -0.22
N GLY A 26 16.84 2.29 -0.27
CA GLY A 26 16.96 1.52 -1.51
C GLY A 26 15.63 1.10 -2.16
N TRP A 27 14.50 1.25 -1.47
CA TRP A 27 13.18 0.91 -1.99
C TRP A 27 12.52 2.08 -2.75
N GLY A 28 13.03 3.30 -2.58
CA GLY A 28 12.46 4.52 -3.14
C GLY A 28 12.01 5.50 -2.06
N HIS A 29 11.58 6.70 -2.47
CA HIS A 29 11.21 7.79 -1.58
C HIS A 29 9.89 8.43 -2.05
N THR A 30 8.82 7.64 -2.09
CA THR A 30 7.47 8.14 -2.39
C THR A 30 7.04 9.10 -1.28
N ASP A 31 6.74 10.34 -1.65
CA ASP A 31 6.27 11.36 -0.71
C ASP A 31 4.79 11.14 -0.31
N VAL A 32 4.31 11.96 0.63
CA VAL A 32 2.94 11.84 1.14
C VAL A 32 1.89 12.03 0.05
N ALA A 33 2.07 13.01 -0.85
CA ALA A 33 1.05 13.33 -1.85
C ALA A 33 0.93 12.22 -2.91
N GLU A 34 2.04 11.63 -3.31
CA GLU A 34 2.06 10.49 -4.22
C GLU A 34 1.51 9.23 -3.53
N ALA A 35 1.91 8.96 -2.28
CA ALA A 35 1.41 7.84 -1.49
C ALA A 35 -0.11 7.89 -1.30
N THR A 36 -0.66 9.07 -0.96
CA THR A 36 -2.11 9.27 -0.83
C THR A 36 -2.83 8.92 -2.12
N ARG A 37 -2.34 9.39 -3.27
CA ARG A 37 -2.96 9.08 -4.56
C ARG A 37 -2.94 7.57 -4.86
N MET A 38 -1.87 6.87 -4.50
CA MET A 38 -1.80 5.41 -4.67
C MET A 38 -2.80 4.67 -3.80
N VAL A 39 -2.97 5.10 -2.55
CA VAL A 39 -4.00 4.56 -1.65
C VAL A 39 -5.39 4.78 -2.23
N ASP A 40 -5.71 6.00 -2.66
CA ASP A 40 -7.01 6.34 -3.24
C ASP A 40 -7.34 5.45 -4.45
N MET A 41 -6.41 5.28 -5.38
CA MET A 41 -6.59 4.40 -6.54
C MET A 41 -6.83 2.94 -6.14
N CYS A 42 -6.18 2.45 -5.08
CA CYS A 42 -6.35 1.09 -4.60
C CYS A 42 -7.73 0.90 -3.95
N LEU A 43 -8.19 1.89 -3.19
CA LEU A 43 -9.53 1.88 -2.59
C LEU A 43 -10.61 1.93 -3.68
N ASP A 44 -10.44 2.79 -4.70
CA ASP A 44 -11.33 2.85 -5.86
C ASP A 44 -11.39 1.51 -6.62
N ALA A 45 -10.30 0.74 -6.62
CA ALA A 45 -10.23 -0.60 -7.21
C ALA A 45 -10.79 -1.72 -6.31
N GLY A 46 -11.29 -1.41 -5.12
CA GLY A 46 -11.87 -2.38 -4.19
C GLY A 46 -10.86 -3.15 -3.35
N LEU A 47 -9.68 -2.58 -3.09
CA LEU A 47 -8.71 -3.13 -2.13
C LEU A 47 -9.05 -2.68 -0.70
N ASN A 48 -10.15 -3.16 -0.13
CA ASN A 48 -10.62 -2.87 1.23
C ASN A 48 -11.26 -4.06 1.97
#